data_AF-A0A9Q0QTK2-F1
#
_entry.id   AF-A0A9Q0QTK2-F1
#
_cell.length_a   1.000
_cell.length_b   1.000
_cell.length_c   1.000
_cell.angle_alpha   90.00
_cell.angle_beta   90.00
_cell.angle_gamma   90.00
#
_symmetry.space_group_name_H-M   'P 1'
#
loop_
_entity.id
_entity.type
_entity.pdbx_description
1 polymer ?
#
loop_
_entity_poly.entity_id
_entity_poly.type
_entity_poly.pdbx_seq_one_letter_code
_entity_poly.pdbx_strand_id
1 'polypeptide(L)'
;MLVDSLLRLREYRVPQCEIVELRLFIYSSSSPSPSVTRDVEEKRYLTLRTPFTLGGRGVFLFPKLIVAILATSPALLQPKVIIELIGNSLEMAGKQQNWVLMVTAQSPTNIAVIKYWGKRDETLILPINDSISVTLDPEHLCTTTTVAVSPSFDKDRMWLNGKEISLSGGRYQNCLREIRGRASSIEDEEKGIRIQKQDWEKLHLHIASYNNFPTAAGLASSAAGFACLVFALAKLMNVKEDQGKLSAIARQGSGSACRSLYGGFVKWVMGNDVNGSDSTAIQLASETHWDDLVIIIAVVSSRQKETSSTSGMRESVETSALLHHRSKEVVPKRILQMEEAIRTRDFPSFARLACVDSNQFHAVCLDTSPPIFYMNDTSHRIINYMEKWNRFEGTPQVAYTFDAGPNAVLIARNREVASLLLQRLLFFFPPLPDTDMDSYVLGDKTILKDAGVKSMKDVEALPSPPELKDNVPSQRHAGDVSYFICTRPGRGPVLLADESQALLHPKTGLPKKWTSKRIGNPIG
;
A
#
# COMPACT_ATOMS: atom_id res chain seq x y z
N MET A 1 56.25 31.76 -6.26
CA MET A 1 55.13 32.45 -6.96
C MET A 1 54.31 31.38 -7.66
N LEU A 2 53.01 31.31 -7.36
CA LEU A 2 52.06 30.40 -8.02
C LEU A 2 51.96 30.76 -9.51
N VAL A 3 51.90 29.73 -10.37
CA VAL A 3 51.49 29.87 -11.77
C VAL A 3 50.15 29.15 -11.90
N ASP A 4 49.07 29.91 -12.09
CA ASP A 4 47.75 29.37 -12.37
C ASP A 4 47.74 28.72 -13.75
N SER A 5 47.46 27.41 -13.80
CA SER A 5 47.27 26.67 -15.04
C SER A 5 45.77 26.53 -15.31
N LEU A 6 45.25 27.30 -16.26
CA LEU A 6 43.84 27.22 -16.70
C LEU A 6 43.66 26.11 -17.73
N LEU A 7 43.02 25.01 -17.35
CA LEU A 7 42.58 23.94 -18.26
C LEU A 7 41.23 24.31 -18.90
N ARG A 8 41.20 24.55 -20.21
CA ARG A 8 39.96 24.65 -21.00
C ARG A 8 39.86 23.45 -21.95
N LEU A 9 38.89 22.58 -21.71
CA LEU A 9 38.48 21.53 -22.66
C LEU A 9 37.47 22.14 -23.65
N ARG A 10 37.74 22.05 -24.95
CA ARG A 10 36.75 22.31 -26.01
C ARG A 10 36.56 21.04 -26.80
N GLU A 11 35.33 20.51 -26.80
CA GLU A 11 34.92 19.46 -27.72
C GLU A 11 34.67 20.08 -29.10
N TYR A 12 35.32 19.53 -30.14
CA TYR A 12 34.97 19.79 -31.52
C TYR A 12 34.37 18.52 -32.12
N ARG A 13 33.09 18.55 -32.50
CA ARG A 13 32.49 17.51 -33.33
C ARG A 13 32.69 17.86 -34.80
N VAL A 14 33.44 17.03 -35.52
CA VAL A 14 33.48 17.07 -36.99
C VAL A 14 32.45 16.07 -37.50
N PRO A 15 31.50 16.47 -38.38
CA PRO A 15 30.57 15.52 -38.97
C PRO A 15 31.34 14.65 -39.98
N GLN A 16 31.25 13.33 -39.82
CA GLN A 16 31.86 12.30 -40.68
C GLN A 16 33.36 12.01 -40.47
N CYS A 17 33.76 11.64 -39.26
CA CYS A 17 34.79 10.62 -38.96
C CYS A 17 34.94 10.46 -37.43
N GLU A 18 35.00 9.23 -36.91
CA GLU A 18 35.25 8.93 -35.49
C GLU A 18 36.72 9.22 -35.10
N ILE A 19 37.08 10.50 -34.98
CA ILE A 19 38.32 10.94 -34.35
C ILE A 19 37.99 12.07 -33.38
N VAL A 20 38.16 11.82 -32.08
CA VAL A 20 38.09 12.87 -31.05
C VAL A 20 39.47 13.50 -30.94
N GLU A 21 39.64 14.72 -31.43
CA GLU A 21 40.89 15.47 -31.28
C GLU A 21 40.85 16.26 -29.96
N LEU A 22 41.64 15.84 -28.98
CA LEU A 22 41.82 16.53 -27.70
C LEU A 22 43.06 17.44 -27.79
N ARG A 23 42.86 18.76 -27.68
CA ARG A 23 43.94 19.74 -27.58
C ARG A 23 44.04 20.25 -26.14
N LEU A 24 45.16 19.97 -25.48
CA LEU A 24 45.51 20.60 -24.21
C LEU A 24 46.27 21.90 -24.49
N PHE A 25 45.82 23.00 -23.88
CA PHE A 25 46.55 24.27 -23.85
C PHE A 25 47.28 24.39 -22.50
N ILE A 26 48.60 24.52 -22.54
CA ILE A 26 49.43 24.75 -21.36
C ILE A 26 50.06 26.12 -21.52
N TYR A 27 49.73 27.05 -20.62
CA TYR A 27 50.29 28.40 -20.59
C TYR A 27 51.35 28.47 -19.50
N SER A 28 52.56 28.92 -19.84
CA SER A 28 53.58 29.31 -18.86
C SER A 28 53.79 30.82 -18.92
N SER A 29 53.49 31.53 -17.84
CA SER A 29 53.86 32.94 -17.70
C SER A 29 55.17 33.06 -16.93
N SER A 30 56.22 33.59 -17.55
CA SER A 30 57.40 34.11 -16.84
C SER A 30 57.16 35.56 -16.40
N SER A 31 57.50 35.89 -15.16
CA SER A 31 57.38 37.25 -14.60
C SER A 31 58.35 38.25 -15.27
N PRO A 32 57.98 39.53 -15.47
CA PRO A 32 58.85 40.49 -16.15
C PRO A 32 59.87 41.14 -15.19
N SER A 33 61.13 41.25 -15.62
CA SER A 33 62.06 42.27 -15.13
C SER A 33 62.01 43.50 -16.05
N PRO A 34 62.18 44.74 -15.54
CA PRO A 34 61.91 45.94 -16.33
C PRO A 34 63.13 46.36 -17.17
N SER A 35 63.29 45.75 -18.35
CA SER A 35 63.99 46.36 -19.49
C SER A 35 63.84 45.49 -20.74
N VAL A 36 63.08 45.99 -21.75
CA VAL A 36 63.23 45.85 -23.21
C VAL A 36 64.02 44.60 -23.69
N THR A 37 63.53 43.59 -24.42
CA THR A 37 62.64 43.51 -25.61
C THR A 37 62.21 42.05 -25.87
N ARG A 38 60.98 41.86 -26.37
CA ARG A 38 60.36 40.65 -27.00
C ARG A 38 60.38 39.33 -26.20
N ASP A 39 59.27 39.06 -25.50
CA ASP A 39 58.92 37.69 -25.09
C ASP A 39 58.25 36.94 -26.26
N VAL A 40 58.81 35.79 -26.62
CA VAL A 40 58.22 34.81 -27.52
C VAL A 40 57.30 33.92 -26.67
N GLU A 41 55.99 33.99 -26.88
CA GLU A 41 55.06 32.97 -26.35
C GLU A 41 55.37 31.61 -27.01
N GLU A 42 56.05 30.71 -26.28
CA GLU A 42 56.27 29.35 -26.75
C GLU A 42 54.96 28.54 -26.57
N LYS A 43 54.11 28.53 -27.60
CA LYS A 43 52.90 27.68 -27.64
C LYS A 43 53.31 26.23 -27.88
N ARG A 44 53.34 25.41 -26.82
CA ARG A 44 53.48 23.95 -26.96
C ARG A 44 52.11 23.32 -27.16
N TYR A 45 51.96 22.58 -28.25
CA TYR A 45 50.77 21.81 -28.57
C TYR A 45 51.00 20.34 -28.27
N LEU A 46 50.10 19.72 -27.50
CA LEU A 46 50.02 18.26 -27.44
C LEU A 46 48.76 17.83 -28.20
N THR A 47 48.95 17.19 -29.34
CA THR A 47 47.85 16.64 -30.15
C THR A 47 47.82 15.14 -29.96
N LEU A 48 46.84 14.64 -29.21
CA LEU A 48 46.60 13.20 -29.06
C LEU A 48 45.58 12.74 -30.11
N ARG A 49 46.01 11.91 -31.05
CA ARG A 49 45.13 11.21 -32.00
C ARG A 49 45.08 9.74 -31.62
N THR A 50 43.91 9.27 -31.17
CA THR A 50 43.68 7.84 -30.94
C THR A 50 42.42 7.40 -31.68
N PRO A 51 42.45 6.28 -32.42
CA PRO A 51 41.26 5.74 -33.05
C PRO A 51 40.42 4.99 -32.01
N PHE A 52 39.17 5.38 -31.80
CA PHE A 52 38.22 4.62 -30.97
C PHE A 52 36.83 4.62 -31.60
N THR A 53 36.28 3.42 -31.76
CA THR A 53 34.86 3.17 -32.05
C THR A 53 34.01 3.40 -30.79
N LEU A 54 32.97 4.21 -30.89
CA LEU A 54 32.05 4.55 -29.79
C LEU A 54 31.12 3.36 -29.44
N GLY A 55 31.64 2.39 -28.71
CA GLY A 55 30.84 1.36 -28.06
C GLY A 55 30.22 1.86 -26.76
N GLY A 56 29.12 2.61 -26.83
CA GLY A 56 28.02 2.72 -25.84
C GLY A 56 28.30 2.87 -24.33
N ARG A 57 29.53 3.09 -23.88
CA ARG A 57 29.92 3.22 -22.47
C ARG A 57 30.74 4.50 -22.28
N GLY A 58 30.09 5.56 -21.80
CA GLY A 58 30.72 6.86 -21.49
C GLY A 58 31.63 6.88 -20.26
N VAL A 59 32.16 5.74 -19.79
CA VAL A 59 32.92 5.66 -18.53
C VAL A 59 34.12 4.72 -18.66
N PHE A 60 35.11 5.05 -19.50
CA PHE A 60 36.46 4.47 -19.43
C PHE A 60 37.57 5.42 -19.93
N LEU A 61 37.25 6.69 -20.23
CA LEU A 61 38.22 7.62 -20.82
C LEU A 61 39.26 8.14 -19.81
N PHE A 62 38.93 8.28 -18.53
CA PHE A 62 39.82 8.96 -17.58
C PHE A 62 41.06 8.15 -17.13
N PRO A 63 40.95 6.86 -16.78
CA PRO A 63 42.14 6.08 -16.36
C PRO A 63 43.14 5.90 -17.50
N LYS A 64 42.64 5.69 -18.73
CA LYS A 64 43.47 5.55 -19.94
C LYS A 64 44.12 6.87 -20.34
N LEU A 65 43.46 8.00 -20.12
CA LEU A 65 44.03 9.33 -20.36
C LEU A 65 45.17 9.64 -19.38
N ILE A 66 45.02 9.31 -18.09
CA ILE A 66 46.08 9.47 -17.08
C ILE A 66 47.29 8.60 -17.43
N VAL A 67 47.06 7.33 -17.80
CA VAL A 67 48.13 6.41 -18.24
C VAL A 67 48.81 6.91 -19.52
N ALA A 68 48.06 7.45 -20.49
CA ALA A 68 48.61 8.01 -21.72
C ALA A 68 49.47 9.27 -21.45
N ILE A 69 49.03 10.18 -20.57
CA ILE A 69 49.80 11.39 -20.22
C ILE A 69 51.07 10.99 -19.45
N LEU A 70 51.00 10.04 -18.52
CA LEU A 70 52.15 9.50 -17.79
C LEU A 70 53.18 8.83 -18.72
N ALA A 71 52.72 8.19 -19.80
CA ALA A 71 53.59 7.53 -20.77
C ALA A 71 54.30 8.51 -21.73
N THR A 72 53.70 9.67 -22.05
CA THR A 72 54.23 10.60 -23.06
C THR A 72 55.02 11.79 -22.50
N SER A 73 54.85 12.19 -21.24
CA SER A 73 55.65 13.25 -20.61
C SER A 73 55.56 13.23 -19.07
N PRO A 74 56.43 12.48 -18.38
CA PRO A 74 56.42 12.36 -16.92
C PRO A 74 56.67 13.69 -16.18
N ALA A 75 57.33 14.66 -16.83
CA ALA A 75 57.73 15.93 -16.23
C ALA A 75 56.61 16.99 -16.14
N LEU A 76 55.42 16.74 -16.70
CA LEU A 76 54.33 17.71 -16.82
C LEU A 76 53.20 17.56 -15.77
N LEU A 77 53.24 16.52 -14.93
CA LEU A 77 52.21 16.28 -13.91
C LEU A 77 52.77 16.58 -12.52
N GLN A 78 52.46 17.76 -11.99
CA GLN A 78 52.72 18.02 -10.57
C GLN A 78 51.82 17.13 -9.70
N PRO A 79 52.31 16.59 -8.56
CA PRO A 79 51.56 15.70 -7.68
C PRO A 79 50.18 16.24 -7.28
N LYS A 80 50.05 17.56 -7.12
CA LYS A 80 48.78 18.23 -6.82
C LYS A 80 47.69 18.00 -7.88
N VAL A 81 48.03 18.05 -9.17
CA VAL A 81 47.07 17.91 -10.28
C VAL A 81 46.54 16.46 -10.34
N ILE A 82 47.40 15.47 -10.07
CA ILE A 82 46.98 14.07 -9.98
C ILE A 82 46.04 13.86 -8.79
N ILE A 83 46.38 14.42 -7.63
CA ILE A 83 45.54 14.32 -6.42
C ILE A 83 44.18 14.99 -6.63
N GLU A 84 44.13 16.13 -7.31
CA GLU A 84 42.90 16.87 -7.58
C GLU A 84 42.02 16.16 -8.64
N LEU A 85 42.62 15.54 -9.66
CA LEU A 85 41.91 14.72 -10.65
C LEU A 85 41.37 13.41 -10.07
N ILE A 86 42.15 12.75 -9.20
CA ILE A 86 41.72 11.55 -8.47
C ILE A 86 40.64 11.93 -7.45
N GLY A 87 40.80 13.05 -6.74
CA GLY A 87 39.83 13.60 -5.81
C GLY A 87 38.49 13.90 -6.49
N ASN A 88 38.50 14.64 -7.60
CA ASN A 88 37.30 14.95 -8.37
C ASN A 88 36.65 13.70 -8.99
N SER A 89 37.44 12.69 -9.40
CA SER A 89 36.91 11.41 -9.92
C SER A 89 36.27 10.57 -8.81
N LEU A 90 36.86 10.53 -7.62
CA LEU A 90 36.29 9.87 -6.45
C LEU A 90 35.03 10.60 -5.95
N GLU A 91 35.01 11.92 -6.03
CA GLU A 91 33.84 12.73 -5.65
C GLU A 91 32.68 12.57 -6.65
N MET A 92 32.98 12.49 -7.95
CA MET A 92 32.00 12.16 -9.02
C MET A 92 31.47 10.73 -8.88
N ALA A 93 32.34 9.75 -8.60
CA ALA A 93 31.93 8.36 -8.35
C ALA A 93 31.12 8.22 -7.04
N GLY A 94 31.48 8.97 -6.00
CA GLY A 94 30.77 9.00 -4.71
C GLY A 94 29.41 9.70 -4.78
N LYS A 95 29.25 10.72 -5.63
CA LYS A 95 27.94 11.35 -5.90
C LYS A 95 26.99 10.41 -6.65
N GLN A 96 27.50 9.46 -7.42
CA GLN A 96 26.69 8.51 -8.18
C GLN A 96 26.09 7.36 -7.33
N GLN A 97 26.52 7.19 -6.07
CA GLN A 97 26.08 6.10 -5.17
C GLN A 97 25.08 6.50 -4.06
N ASN A 98 24.78 7.79 -3.88
CA ASN A 98 23.96 8.28 -2.75
C ASN A 98 22.61 8.85 -3.17
N TRP A 99 21.96 8.28 -4.18
CA TRP A 99 20.60 8.64 -4.56
C TRP A 99 19.57 7.77 -3.83
N VAL A 100 18.38 8.32 -3.59
CA VAL A 100 17.23 7.56 -3.09
C VAL A 100 16.08 7.75 -4.06
N LEU A 101 15.62 6.66 -4.66
CA LEU A 101 14.40 6.64 -5.47
C LEU A 101 13.28 6.08 -4.60
N MET A 102 12.13 6.77 -4.54
CA MET A 102 11.01 6.33 -3.73
C MET A 102 9.66 6.57 -4.38
N VAL A 103 8.69 5.74 -3.99
CA VAL A 103 7.29 5.83 -4.39
C VAL A 103 6.43 5.76 -3.13
N THR A 104 5.41 6.62 -3.05
CA THR A 104 4.39 6.55 -2.01
C THR A 104 3.05 6.21 -2.64
N ALA A 105 2.35 5.25 -2.05
CA ALA A 105 1.02 4.84 -2.46
C ALA A 105 0.07 4.77 -1.27
N GLN A 106 -1.22 4.81 -1.57
CA GLN A 106 -2.31 4.55 -0.64
C GLN A 106 -3.18 3.43 -1.20
N SER A 107 -3.52 2.45 -0.36
CA SER A 107 -4.41 1.34 -0.73
C SER A 107 -5.56 1.22 0.27
N PRO A 108 -6.79 1.02 -0.22
CA PRO A 108 -7.97 0.84 0.63
C PRO A 108 -7.99 -0.55 1.29
N THR A 109 -8.74 -0.66 2.38
CA THR A 109 -9.20 -1.98 2.87
C THR A 109 -10.44 -2.45 2.11
N ASN A 110 -10.80 -3.73 2.28
CA ASN A 110 -12.00 -4.31 1.69
C ASN A 110 -12.74 -5.19 2.71
N ILE A 111 -14.06 -5.29 2.58
CA ILE A 111 -14.92 -6.13 3.42
C ILE A 111 -15.56 -7.22 2.58
N ALA A 112 -15.35 -8.48 2.96
CA ALA A 112 -15.93 -9.62 2.26
C ALA A 112 -17.43 -9.73 2.53
N VAL A 113 -18.24 -9.78 1.47
CA VAL A 113 -19.68 -10.10 1.53
C VAL A 113 -19.95 -11.57 1.20
N ILE A 114 -19.03 -12.22 0.47
CA ILE A 114 -18.88 -13.67 0.39
C ILE A 114 -17.50 -14.03 0.93
N LYS A 115 -17.43 -14.81 2.00
CA LYS A 115 -16.25 -14.95 2.85
C LYS A 115 -15.21 -15.92 2.28
N TYR A 116 -13.96 -15.47 2.35
CA TYR A 116 -12.78 -16.33 2.23
C TYR A 116 -12.46 -16.95 3.59
N TRP A 117 -12.56 -18.28 3.70
CA TRP A 117 -12.15 -19.02 4.89
C TRP A 117 -11.70 -20.44 4.52
N GLY A 118 -10.39 -20.69 4.66
CA GLY A 118 -9.76 -21.97 4.34
C GLY A 118 -8.89 -21.91 3.09
N LYS A 119 -7.78 -22.64 3.13
CA LYS A 119 -6.79 -22.71 2.03
C LYS A 119 -6.65 -24.14 1.55
N ARG A 120 -6.56 -24.32 0.23
CA ARG A 120 -6.11 -25.57 -0.39
C ARG A 120 -4.58 -25.64 -0.50
N ASP A 121 -3.91 -24.48 -0.48
CA ASP A 121 -2.45 -24.36 -0.48
C ASP A 121 -2.03 -23.20 0.44
N GLU A 122 -1.26 -23.53 1.48
CA GLU A 122 -0.76 -22.56 2.47
C GLU A 122 0.47 -21.77 1.99
N THR A 123 1.23 -22.31 1.04
CA THR A 123 2.44 -21.69 0.50
C THR A 123 2.10 -20.63 -0.55
N LEU A 124 1.24 -21.00 -1.50
CA LEU A 124 0.76 -20.14 -2.58
C LEU A 124 -0.45 -19.29 -2.17
N ILE A 125 -1.01 -19.55 -0.98
CA ILE A 125 -2.21 -18.92 -0.41
C ILE A 125 -3.38 -19.06 -1.39
N LEU A 126 -3.71 -20.30 -1.74
CA LEU A 126 -4.83 -20.61 -2.63
C LEU A 126 -6.07 -20.98 -1.82
N PRO A 127 -7.24 -20.38 -2.09
CA PRO A 127 -8.41 -20.55 -1.26
C PRO A 127 -9.17 -21.83 -1.65
N ILE A 128 -10.03 -22.34 -0.76
CA ILE A 128 -10.92 -23.46 -1.10
C ILE A 128 -12.19 -23.03 -1.85
N ASN A 129 -12.47 -21.73 -1.92
CA ASN A 129 -13.63 -21.15 -2.61
C ASN A 129 -13.34 -19.71 -3.06
N ASP A 130 -14.10 -19.23 -4.05
CA ASP A 130 -14.14 -17.82 -4.45
C ASP A 130 -14.61 -16.92 -3.30
N SER A 131 -14.29 -15.63 -3.36
CA SER A 131 -14.82 -14.64 -2.41
C SER A 131 -15.12 -13.32 -3.11
N ILE A 132 -16.08 -12.56 -2.58
CA ILE A 132 -16.47 -11.24 -3.10
C ILE A 132 -16.41 -10.23 -1.97
N SER A 133 -15.85 -9.06 -2.23
CA SER A 133 -15.76 -7.95 -1.28
C SER A 133 -16.17 -6.63 -1.89
N VAL A 134 -16.54 -5.69 -1.02
CA VAL A 134 -16.62 -4.26 -1.33
C VAL A 134 -15.36 -3.57 -0.82
N THR A 135 -14.69 -2.81 -1.70
CA THR A 135 -13.55 -1.95 -1.35
C THR A 135 -14.08 -0.70 -0.65
N LEU A 136 -13.46 -0.30 0.47
CA LEU A 136 -13.89 0.87 1.25
C LEU A 136 -13.18 2.15 0.77
N ASP A 137 -13.81 3.30 1.00
CA ASP A 137 -13.24 4.60 0.70
C ASP A 137 -11.88 4.83 1.41
N PRO A 138 -10.78 5.03 0.67
CA PRO A 138 -9.45 5.22 1.25
C PRO A 138 -9.31 6.56 2.00
N GLU A 139 -10.23 7.53 1.83
CA GLU A 139 -10.25 8.73 2.66
C GLU A 139 -10.48 8.40 4.14
N HIS A 140 -11.24 7.35 4.42
CA HIS A 140 -11.59 6.96 5.78
C HIS A 140 -10.73 5.79 6.28
N LEU A 141 -10.47 4.78 5.45
CA LEU A 141 -9.79 3.55 5.85
C LEU A 141 -8.78 3.09 4.81
N CYS A 142 -7.50 3.35 5.07
CA CYS A 142 -6.43 2.99 4.15
C CYS A 142 -5.11 2.65 4.85
N THR A 143 -4.25 2.03 4.06
CA THR A 143 -2.82 1.93 4.34
C THR A 143 -2.07 2.85 3.40
N THR A 144 -1.16 3.67 3.94
CA THR A 144 -0.17 4.43 3.18
C THR A 144 1.18 3.73 3.28
N THR A 145 1.84 3.50 2.15
CA THR A 145 3.18 2.88 2.12
C THR A 145 4.12 3.68 1.25
N THR A 146 5.29 4.01 1.78
CA THR A 146 6.43 4.52 1.02
C THR A 146 7.48 3.43 0.90
N VAL A 147 7.86 3.13 -0.33
CA VAL A 147 8.96 2.21 -0.65
C VAL A 147 10.09 3.00 -1.29
N ALA A 148 11.33 2.70 -0.89
CA ALA A 148 12.52 3.36 -1.38
C ALA A 148 13.63 2.36 -1.69
N VAL A 149 14.46 2.70 -2.66
CA VAL A 149 15.64 1.95 -3.08
C VAL A 149 16.84 2.90 -3.20
N SER A 150 18.01 2.42 -2.82
CA SER A 150 19.28 3.14 -2.89
C SER A 150 20.44 2.15 -2.95
N PRO A 151 21.55 2.47 -3.65
CA PRO A 151 22.80 1.72 -3.55
C PRO A 151 23.44 1.78 -2.16
N SER A 152 23.06 2.78 -1.34
CA SER A 152 23.58 2.97 0.03
C SER A 152 22.82 2.21 1.11
N PHE A 153 21.78 1.44 0.76
CA PHE A 153 21.08 0.59 1.72
C PHE A 153 21.75 -0.78 1.80
N ASP A 154 22.08 -1.23 3.01
CA ASP A 154 22.80 -2.51 3.22
C ASP A 154 21.88 -3.74 3.31
N LYS A 155 20.58 -3.53 3.56
CA LYS A 155 19.60 -4.61 3.73
C LYS A 155 18.17 -4.13 3.52
N ASP A 156 17.28 -5.07 3.23
CA ASP A 156 15.84 -4.79 3.22
C ASP A 156 15.34 -4.51 4.64
N ARG A 157 14.60 -3.42 4.84
CA ARG A 157 14.04 -3.01 6.14
C ARG A 157 12.61 -2.54 5.99
N MET A 158 11.78 -2.85 6.99
CA MET A 158 10.39 -2.40 7.01
C MET A 158 10.00 -1.82 8.37
N TRP A 159 9.30 -0.70 8.34
CA TRP A 159 8.67 -0.09 9.51
C TRP A 159 7.15 -0.06 9.33
N LEU A 160 6.43 -0.55 10.32
CA LEU A 160 4.96 -0.52 10.37
C LEU A 160 4.55 0.32 11.58
N ASN A 161 3.80 1.40 11.34
CA ASN A 161 3.35 2.33 12.38
C ASN A 161 4.51 2.82 13.28
N GLY A 162 5.65 3.11 12.66
CA GLY A 162 6.86 3.63 13.31
C GLY A 162 7.74 2.59 14.00
N LYS A 163 7.33 1.32 14.08
CA LYS A 163 8.16 0.24 14.64
C LYS A 163 8.80 -0.59 13.52
N GLU A 164 10.10 -0.84 13.63
CA GLU A 164 10.78 -1.74 12.69
C GLU A 164 10.29 -3.17 12.92
N ILE A 165 9.98 -3.87 11.82
CA ILE A 165 9.54 -5.26 11.84
C ILE A 165 10.45 -6.11 10.96
N SER A 166 10.58 -7.40 11.31
CA SER A 166 11.39 -8.32 10.52
C SER A 166 10.71 -8.67 9.20
N LEU A 167 11.47 -8.55 8.11
CA LEU A 167 11.09 -9.06 6.79
C LEU A 167 11.46 -10.54 6.60
N SER A 168 12.02 -11.22 7.60
CA SER A 168 12.41 -12.63 7.50
C SER A 168 11.23 -13.60 7.39
N GLY A 169 10.00 -13.15 7.66
CA GLY A 169 8.80 -13.97 7.53
C GLY A 169 8.49 -14.33 6.07
N GLY A 170 8.06 -15.56 5.83
CA GLY A 170 7.83 -16.11 4.47
C GLY A 170 6.90 -15.26 3.60
N ARG A 171 5.87 -14.62 4.19
CA ARG A 171 4.89 -13.80 3.44
C ARG A 171 5.52 -12.57 2.78
N TYR A 172 6.39 -11.84 3.49
CA TYR A 172 7.08 -10.68 2.93
C TYR A 172 8.11 -11.11 1.88
N GLN A 173 8.90 -12.15 2.18
CA GLN A 173 9.88 -12.68 1.24
C GLN A 173 9.25 -13.16 -0.06
N ASN A 174 8.06 -13.79 0.00
CA ASN A 174 7.32 -14.18 -1.18
C ASN A 174 6.96 -12.97 -2.05
N CYS A 175 6.33 -11.93 -1.49
CA CYS A 175 6.00 -10.74 -2.26
C CYS A 175 7.24 -10.04 -2.85
N LEU A 176 8.31 -9.90 -2.06
CA LEU A 176 9.56 -9.24 -2.48
C LEU A 176 10.25 -10.02 -3.60
N ARG A 177 10.30 -11.36 -3.51
CA ARG A 177 10.87 -12.22 -4.55
C ARG A 177 10.07 -12.12 -5.84
N GLU A 178 8.75 -12.27 -5.76
CA GLU A 178 7.87 -12.24 -6.93
C GLU A 178 7.93 -10.88 -7.65
N ILE A 179 7.91 -9.76 -6.91
CA ILE A 179 7.93 -8.44 -7.53
C ILE A 179 9.32 -8.10 -8.12
N ARG A 180 10.41 -8.48 -7.45
CA ARG A 180 11.79 -8.32 -7.99
C ARG A 180 11.97 -9.09 -9.29
N GLY A 181 11.45 -10.32 -9.38
CA GLY A 181 11.51 -11.13 -10.61
C GLY A 181 10.84 -10.50 -11.83
N ARG A 182 9.92 -9.55 -11.60
CA ARG A 182 9.15 -8.83 -12.63
C ARG A 182 9.63 -7.39 -12.84
N ALA A 183 10.64 -6.96 -12.10
CA ALA A 183 11.19 -5.62 -12.21
C ALA A 183 11.73 -5.35 -13.62
N SER A 184 11.60 -4.10 -14.05
CA SER A 184 12.10 -3.61 -15.34
C SER A 184 13.13 -2.50 -15.13
N SER A 185 13.88 -2.15 -16.18
CA SER A 185 14.79 -1.01 -16.11
C SER A 185 14.01 0.30 -15.88
N ILE A 186 14.66 1.24 -15.19
CA ILE A 186 14.16 2.58 -14.87
C ILE A 186 15.21 3.60 -15.25
N GLU A 187 14.74 4.71 -15.79
CA GLU A 187 15.53 5.90 -16.07
C GLU A 187 14.71 7.11 -15.61
N ASP A 188 15.24 7.83 -14.63
CA ASP A 188 14.72 9.10 -14.14
C ASP A 188 15.76 10.16 -14.54
N GLU A 189 15.51 10.81 -15.66
CA GLU A 189 16.42 11.79 -16.27
C GLU A 189 16.63 13.01 -15.38
N GLU A 190 15.57 13.46 -14.69
CA GLU A 190 15.62 14.63 -13.80
C GLU A 190 16.56 14.40 -12.62
N LYS A 191 16.54 13.18 -12.06
CA LYS A 191 17.40 12.80 -10.93
C LYS A 191 18.72 12.16 -11.38
N GLY A 192 18.91 11.93 -12.67
CA GLY A 192 20.08 11.23 -13.22
C GLY A 192 20.20 9.78 -12.71
N ILE A 193 19.07 9.13 -12.38
CA ILE A 193 19.04 7.77 -11.83
C ILE A 193 18.76 6.79 -12.96
N ARG A 194 19.62 5.77 -13.08
CA ARG A 194 19.42 4.67 -14.01
C ARG A 194 19.60 3.34 -13.29
N ILE A 195 18.56 2.52 -13.31
CA ILE A 195 18.54 1.19 -12.69
C ILE A 195 18.26 0.19 -13.80
N GLN A 196 19.18 -0.74 -14.06
CA GLN A 196 18.97 -1.83 -15.00
C GLN A 196 18.22 -2.98 -14.32
N LYS A 197 17.58 -3.83 -15.13
CA LYS A 197 16.85 -4.99 -14.63
C LYS A 197 17.68 -5.85 -13.65
N GLN A 198 18.98 -6.05 -13.92
CA GLN A 198 19.84 -6.90 -13.09
C GLN A 198 20.23 -6.24 -11.76
N ASP A 199 20.15 -4.91 -11.67
CA ASP A 199 20.54 -4.18 -10.45
C ASP A 199 19.56 -4.44 -9.29
N TRP A 200 18.29 -4.72 -9.60
CA TRP A 200 17.25 -5.05 -8.62
C TRP A 200 17.55 -6.29 -7.76
N GLU A 201 18.41 -7.18 -8.23
CA GLU A 201 18.86 -8.37 -7.48
C GLU A 201 19.78 -8.00 -6.31
N LYS A 202 20.48 -6.87 -6.42
CA LYS A 202 21.47 -6.40 -5.43
C LYS A 202 20.97 -5.22 -4.62
N LEU A 203 20.04 -4.45 -5.18
CA LEU A 203 19.51 -3.26 -4.52
C LEU A 203 18.56 -3.64 -3.37
N HIS A 204 18.81 -2.98 -2.24
CA HIS A 204 18.03 -3.14 -1.02
C HIS A 204 16.91 -2.12 -0.90
N LEU A 205 15.84 -2.52 -0.19
CA LEU A 205 14.62 -1.74 -0.06
C LEU A 205 14.41 -1.26 1.38
N HIS A 206 14.08 0.02 1.53
CA HIS A 206 13.50 0.53 2.77
C HIS A 206 12.01 0.79 2.57
N ILE A 207 11.18 0.30 3.48
CA ILE A 207 9.71 0.32 3.37
C ILE A 207 9.13 0.90 4.66
N ALA A 208 8.41 2.01 4.60
CA ALA A 208 7.61 2.48 5.74
C ALA A 208 6.13 2.42 5.39
N SER A 209 5.32 1.88 6.30
CA SER A 209 3.89 1.70 6.13
C SER A 209 3.11 2.19 7.34
N TYR A 210 1.94 2.79 7.10
CA TYR A 210 1.04 3.35 8.11
C TYR A 210 -0.40 2.95 7.84
N ASN A 211 -1.14 2.53 8.87
CA ASN A 211 -2.59 2.38 8.80
C ASN A 211 -3.27 3.51 9.55
N ASN A 212 -4.26 4.17 8.95
CA ASN A 212 -5.04 5.21 9.65
C ASN A 212 -6.14 4.64 10.57
N PHE A 213 -6.22 3.32 10.68
CA PHE A 213 -7.12 2.59 11.57
C PHE A 213 -6.32 1.62 12.48
N PRO A 214 -6.84 1.32 13.68
CA PRO A 214 -6.12 0.49 14.64
C PRO A 214 -5.90 -0.91 14.06
N THR A 215 -4.64 -1.34 14.09
CA THR A 215 -4.19 -2.59 13.45
C THR A 215 -4.85 -3.83 14.05
N ALA A 216 -5.31 -3.74 15.31
CA ALA A 216 -5.97 -4.81 16.06
C ALA A 216 -7.50 -4.84 15.93
N ALA A 217 -8.16 -3.81 15.38
CA ALA A 217 -9.62 -3.69 15.33
C ALA A 217 -10.30 -4.59 14.26
N GLY A 218 -9.69 -5.70 13.86
CA GLY A 218 -10.35 -6.66 12.97
C GLY A 218 -10.66 -6.21 11.54
N LEU A 219 -10.36 -4.96 11.14
CA LEU A 219 -10.67 -4.36 9.83
C LEU A 219 -9.72 -4.75 8.69
N ALA A 220 -9.25 -6.00 8.68
CA ALA A 220 -8.38 -6.56 7.64
C ALA A 220 -7.12 -5.71 7.32
N SER A 221 -6.45 -5.14 8.34
CA SER A 221 -5.24 -4.31 8.18
C SER A 221 -4.13 -4.94 7.32
N SER A 222 -3.97 -6.26 7.38
CA SER A 222 -3.01 -6.97 6.53
C SER A 222 -3.37 -6.95 5.03
N ALA A 223 -4.65 -6.89 4.67
CA ALA A 223 -5.08 -6.88 3.28
C ALA A 223 -4.66 -5.58 2.59
N ALA A 224 -5.04 -4.44 3.17
CA ALA A 224 -4.63 -3.11 2.69
C ALA A 224 -3.10 -2.96 2.71
N GLY A 225 -2.42 -3.46 3.75
CA GLY A 225 -0.96 -3.37 3.85
C GLY A 225 -0.20 -4.10 2.75
N PHE A 226 -0.53 -5.37 2.49
CA PHE A 226 0.14 -6.13 1.41
C PHE A 226 -0.25 -5.64 0.02
N ALA A 227 -1.50 -5.20 -0.17
CA ALA A 227 -1.92 -4.58 -1.43
C ALA A 227 -1.14 -3.29 -1.70
N CYS A 228 -1.00 -2.42 -0.68
CA CYS A 228 -0.23 -1.20 -0.78
C CYS A 228 1.26 -1.46 -1.04
N LEU A 229 1.84 -2.45 -0.37
CA LEU A 229 3.23 -2.85 -0.55
C LEU A 229 3.49 -3.29 -2.00
N VAL A 230 2.69 -4.23 -2.51
CA VAL A 230 2.86 -4.76 -3.87
C VAL A 230 2.62 -3.68 -4.91
N PHE A 231 1.56 -2.87 -4.75
CA PHE A 231 1.27 -1.77 -5.67
C PHE A 231 2.40 -0.74 -5.69
N ALA A 232 2.90 -0.29 -4.53
CA ALA A 232 3.98 0.68 -4.45
C ALA A 232 5.29 0.13 -5.04
N LEU A 233 5.64 -1.13 -4.76
CA LEU A 233 6.82 -1.79 -5.33
C LEU A 233 6.69 -1.98 -6.84
N ALA A 234 5.52 -2.36 -7.35
CA ALA A 234 5.27 -2.49 -8.78
C ALA A 234 5.54 -1.18 -9.52
N LYS A 235 5.13 -0.05 -8.91
CA LYS A 235 5.41 1.29 -9.45
C LYS A 235 6.87 1.67 -9.30
N LEU A 236 7.50 1.42 -8.15
CA LEU A 236 8.92 1.69 -7.92
C LEU A 236 9.83 0.89 -8.85
N MET A 237 9.47 -0.34 -9.21
CA MET A 237 10.25 -1.26 -10.05
C MET A 237 9.79 -1.30 -11.51
N ASN A 238 8.89 -0.38 -11.89
CA ASN A 238 8.36 -0.25 -13.25
C ASN A 238 7.83 -1.58 -13.84
N VAL A 239 7.17 -2.38 -13.01
CA VAL A 239 6.59 -3.68 -13.40
C VAL A 239 5.51 -3.45 -14.44
N LYS A 240 5.63 -4.14 -15.59
CA LYS A 240 4.73 -4.02 -16.76
C LYS A 240 3.63 -5.07 -16.73
N GLU A 241 2.94 -5.17 -15.61
CA GLU A 241 1.83 -6.11 -15.41
C GLU A 241 0.55 -5.37 -15.04
N ASP A 242 -0.59 -5.94 -15.40
CA ASP A 242 -1.89 -5.45 -14.99
C ASP A 242 -2.18 -5.73 -13.51
N GLN A 243 -3.24 -5.11 -12.99
CA GLN A 243 -3.69 -5.28 -11.61
C GLN A 243 -4.02 -6.75 -11.25
N GLY A 244 -4.45 -7.56 -12.24
CA GLY A 244 -4.81 -8.95 -12.04
C GLY A 244 -3.58 -9.80 -11.73
N LYS A 245 -2.48 -9.59 -12.46
CA LYS A 245 -1.19 -10.24 -12.17
C LYS A 245 -0.57 -9.74 -10.88
N LEU A 246 -0.63 -8.43 -10.59
CA LEU A 246 -0.20 -7.90 -9.29
C LEU A 246 -1.02 -8.49 -8.13
N SER A 247 -2.28 -8.82 -8.36
CA SER A 247 -3.15 -9.42 -7.33
C SER A 247 -2.67 -10.81 -6.91
N ALA A 248 -2.08 -11.60 -7.82
CA ALA A 248 -1.48 -12.89 -7.50
C ALA A 248 -0.26 -12.73 -6.58
N ILE A 249 0.50 -11.64 -6.70
CA ILE A 249 1.64 -11.35 -5.82
C ILE A 249 1.13 -10.93 -4.44
N ALA A 250 0.13 -10.03 -4.38
CA ALA A 250 -0.47 -9.59 -3.13
C ALA A 250 -1.10 -10.75 -2.34
N ARG A 251 -1.74 -11.69 -3.05
CA ARG A 251 -2.32 -12.93 -2.50
C ARG A 251 -1.31 -13.72 -1.67
N GLN A 252 -0.07 -13.87 -2.15
CA GLN A 252 0.99 -14.63 -1.45
C GLN A 252 1.49 -13.95 -0.17
N GLY A 253 1.22 -12.65 -0.01
CA GLY A 253 1.47 -11.91 1.23
C GLY A 253 0.31 -12.02 2.21
N SER A 254 -0.91 -11.81 1.72
CA SER A 254 -2.16 -12.01 2.45
C SER A 254 -3.27 -12.27 1.45
N GLY A 255 -3.99 -13.40 1.57
CA GLY A 255 -4.95 -13.84 0.54
C GLY A 255 -5.94 -12.75 0.13
N SER A 256 -6.58 -12.10 1.11
CA SER A 256 -7.55 -11.02 0.89
C SER A 256 -6.94 -9.71 0.36
N ALA A 257 -5.61 -9.54 0.36
CA ALA A 257 -4.95 -8.37 -0.21
C ALA A 257 -5.15 -8.25 -1.72
N CYS A 258 -5.30 -9.38 -2.43
CA CYS A 258 -5.52 -9.36 -3.87
C CYS A 258 -6.75 -8.51 -4.27
N ARG A 259 -7.81 -8.53 -3.45
CA ARG A 259 -9.04 -7.78 -3.70
C ARG A 259 -8.89 -6.27 -3.49
N SER A 260 -7.94 -5.84 -2.66
CA SER A 260 -7.64 -4.41 -2.42
C SER A 260 -6.86 -3.74 -3.56
N LEU A 261 -6.57 -4.44 -4.66
CA LEU A 261 -6.01 -3.83 -5.87
C LEU A 261 -7.07 -3.20 -6.78
N TYR A 262 -8.36 -3.45 -6.53
CA TYR A 262 -9.45 -2.85 -7.31
C TYR A 262 -10.40 -2.07 -6.42
N GLY A 263 -11.10 -1.10 -7.02
CA GLY A 263 -12.19 -0.35 -6.38
C GLY A 263 -13.55 -1.04 -6.57
N GLY A 264 -14.57 -0.54 -5.87
CA GLY A 264 -15.94 -1.03 -5.96
C GLY A 264 -16.11 -2.46 -5.45
N PHE A 265 -16.71 -3.32 -6.27
CA PHE A 265 -16.92 -4.73 -5.96
C PHE A 265 -15.88 -5.61 -6.63
N VAL A 266 -15.26 -6.49 -5.86
CA VAL A 266 -14.09 -7.25 -6.30
C VAL A 266 -14.26 -8.71 -5.93
N LYS A 267 -14.07 -9.59 -6.91
CA LYS A 267 -14.03 -11.04 -6.72
C LYS A 267 -12.59 -11.51 -6.68
N TRP A 268 -12.28 -12.38 -5.72
CA TRP A 268 -11.10 -13.24 -5.80
C TRP A 268 -11.53 -14.60 -6.33
N VAL A 269 -11.03 -14.93 -7.52
CA VAL A 269 -11.21 -16.22 -8.17
C VAL A 269 -10.27 -17.23 -7.51
N MET A 270 -10.81 -18.37 -7.10
CA MET A 270 -10.04 -19.41 -6.43
C MET A 270 -8.99 -20.03 -7.34
N GLY A 271 -9.27 -20.08 -8.64
CA GLY A 271 -8.44 -20.75 -9.63
C GLY A 271 -8.42 -22.27 -9.46
N ASN A 272 -8.03 -22.95 -10.52
CA ASN A 272 -7.86 -24.40 -10.60
C ASN A 272 -6.42 -24.79 -10.91
N ASP A 273 -5.57 -23.86 -11.36
CA ASP A 273 -4.17 -24.14 -11.63
C ASP A 273 -3.41 -24.42 -10.33
N VAL A 274 -2.63 -25.51 -10.34
CA VAL A 274 -1.81 -25.93 -9.19
C VAL A 274 -0.71 -24.94 -8.82
N ASN A 275 -0.23 -24.16 -9.79
CA ASN A 275 0.75 -23.09 -9.58
C ASN A 275 0.08 -21.77 -9.13
N GLY A 276 -1.25 -21.72 -9.11
CA GLY A 276 -2.04 -20.56 -8.73
C GLY A 276 -2.02 -19.39 -9.72
N SER A 277 -1.67 -19.59 -11.00
CA SER A 277 -1.61 -18.50 -11.99
C SER A 277 -2.96 -17.86 -12.31
N ASP A 278 -4.04 -18.61 -12.12
CA ASP A 278 -5.43 -18.20 -12.35
C ASP A 278 -6.18 -17.80 -11.07
N SER A 279 -5.53 -17.89 -9.90
CA SER A 279 -6.10 -17.40 -8.65
C SER A 279 -5.81 -15.91 -8.45
N THR A 280 -6.60 -15.07 -9.10
CA THR A 280 -6.44 -13.61 -9.14
C THR A 280 -7.71 -12.88 -8.72
N ALA A 281 -7.57 -11.59 -8.43
CA ALA A 281 -8.71 -10.70 -8.23
C ALA A 281 -9.17 -10.10 -9.57
N ILE A 282 -10.48 -9.91 -9.69
CA ILE A 282 -11.13 -9.22 -10.81
C ILE A 282 -12.15 -8.22 -10.26
N GLN A 283 -12.27 -7.07 -10.93
CA GLN A 283 -13.31 -6.09 -10.62
C GLN A 283 -14.64 -6.56 -11.22
N LEU A 284 -15.67 -6.65 -10.39
CA LEU A 284 -17.05 -6.92 -10.82
C LEU A 284 -17.77 -5.63 -11.22
N ALA A 285 -17.55 -4.57 -10.45
CA ALA A 285 -18.14 -3.26 -10.68
C ALA A 285 -17.28 -2.17 -10.03
N SER A 286 -17.21 -0.98 -10.64
CA SER A 286 -16.51 0.17 -10.06
C SER A 286 -17.25 0.74 -8.85
N GLU A 287 -16.59 1.59 -8.08
CA GLU A 287 -17.16 2.31 -6.95
C GLU A 287 -18.35 3.21 -7.35
N THR A 288 -18.37 3.71 -8.58
CA THR A 288 -19.47 4.51 -9.15
C THR A 288 -20.67 3.67 -9.60
N HIS A 289 -20.55 2.34 -9.64
CA HIS A 289 -21.66 1.50 -10.07
C HIS A 289 -22.77 1.41 -9.03
N TRP A 290 -22.48 1.56 -7.73
CA TRP A 290 -23.50 1.49 -6.68
C TRP A 290 -23.14 2.43 -5.53
N ASP A 291 -23.05 3.70 -5.86
CA ASP A 291 -22.62 4.82 -5.00
C ASP A 291 -23.67 5.23 -3.96
N ASP A 292 -24.92 4.76 -4.09
CA ASP A 292 -25.94 4.92 -3.05
C ASP A 292 -25.52 4.29 -1.72
N LEU A 293 -24.77 3.17 -1.75
CA LEU A 293 -24.47 2.40 -0.56
C LEU A 293 -23.63 3.18 0.45
N VAL A 294 -24.02 3.09 1.72
CA VAL A 294 -23.27 3.64 2.84
C VAL A 294 -22.91 2.50 3.79
N ILE A 295 -21.70 2.54 4.32
CA ILE A 295 -21.16 1.49 5.18
C ILE A 295 -20.86 2.11 6.54
N ILE A 296 -21.46 1.57 7.60
CA ILE A 296 -21.21 1.95 8.99
C ILE A 296 -20.57 0.78 9.71
N ILE A 297 -19.38 0.98 10.24
CA ILE A 297 -18.63 -0.02 10.99
C ILE A 297 -18.81 0.26 12.48
N ALA A 298 -19.37 -0.67 13.23
CA ALA A 298 -19.42 -0.62 14.69
C ALA A 298 -18.19 -1.32 15.26
N VAL A 299 -17.27 -0.56 15.85
CA VAL A 299 -16.07 -1.11 16.50
C VAL A 299 -16.43 -1.50 17.92
N VAL A 300 -16.79 -2.77 18.10
CA VAL A 300 -17.14 -3.40 19.38
C VAL A 300 -15.90 -3.64 20.23
N SER A 301 -14.79 -4.02 19.60
CA SER A 301 -13.52 -4.20 20.29
C SER A 301 -12.34 -3.89 19.37
N SER A 302 -11.35 -3.20 19.93
CA SER A 302 -10.02 -3.00 19.35
C SER A 302 -8.97 -3.95 19.93
N ARG A 303 -9.35 -4.87 20.83
CA ARG A 303 -8.42 -5.82 21.45
C ARG A 303 -7.87 -6.81 20.42
N GLN A 304 -6.67 -7.29 20.66
CA GLN A 304 -6.05 -8.31 19.83
C GLN A 304 -6.91 -9.58 19.80
N LYS A 305 -7.13 -10.12 18.60
CA LYS A 305 -7.86 -11.37 18.39
C LYS A 305 -7.20 -12.51 19.17
N GLU A 306 -8.00 -13.33 19.83
CA GLU A 306 -7.51 -14.55 20.49
C GLU A 306 -6.97 -15.54 19.45
N THR A 307 -7.79 -15.90 18.45
CA THR A 307 -7.38 -16.77 17.34
C THR A 307 -7.15 -15.96 16.07
N SER A 308 -5.93 -16.02 15.52
CA SER A 308 -5.61 -15.36 14.25
C SER A 308 -6.40 -15.97 13.08
N SER A 309 -6.71 -15.18 12.05
CA SER A 309 -7.42 -15.71 10.87
C SER A 309 -6.64 -16.83 10.17
N THR A 310 -5.30 -16.77 10.16
CA THR A 310 -4.46 -17.79 9.50
C THR A 310 -4.54 -19.14 10.22
N SER A 311 -4.39 -19.15 11.55
CA SER A 311 -4.49 -20.37 12.34
C SER A 311 -5.92 -20.90 12.36
N GLY A 312 -6.89 -20.02 12.63
CA GLY A 312 -8.29 -20.42 12.72
C GLY A 312 -8.82 -21.04 11.43
N MET A 313 -8.50 -20.46 10.26
CA MET A 313 -8.97 -21.04 9.00
C MET A 313 -8.30 -22.37 8.64
N ARG A 314 -7.09 -22.61 9.15
CA ARG A 314 -6.40 -23.90 8.97
C ARG A 314 -7.07 -24.96 9.85
N GLU A 315 -7.28 -24.65 11.12
CA GLU A 315 -8.00 -25.52 12.06
C GLU A 315 -9.40 -25.86 11.54
N SER A 316 -10.13 -24.89 10.98
CA SER A 316 -11.43 -25.15 10.35
C SER A 316 -11.31 -26.12 9.16
N VAL A 317 -10.29 -25.99 8.31
CA VAL A 317 -10.07 -26.93 7.18
C VAL A 317 -9.78 -28.34 7.70
N GLU A 318 -9.05 -28.45 8.80
CA GLU A 318 -8.65 -29.74 9.36
C GLU A 318 -9.79 -30.44 10.13
N THR A 319 -10.72 -29.68 10.73
CA THR A 319 -11.64 -30.23 11.74
C THR A 319 -13.13 -29.97 11.51
N SER A 320 -13.51 -28.93 10.75
CA SER A 320 -14.93 -28.63 10.50
C SER A 320 -15.51 -29.53 9.41
N ALA A 321 -16.46 -30.38 9.78
CA ALA A 321 -17.22 -31.19 8.84
C ALA A 321 -18.09 -30.33 7.90
N LEU A 322 -18.56 -29.17 8.36
CA LEU A 322 -19.42 -28.28 7.59
C LEU A 322 -18.66 -27.47 6.53
N LEU A 323 -17.37 -27.19 6.71
CA LEU A 323 -16.60 -26.33 5.81
C LEU A 323 -16.50 -26.90 4.39
N HIS A 324 -16.29 -28.21 4.25
CA HIS A 324 -16.20 -28.84 2.93
C HIS A 324 -17.52 -28.76 2.14
N HIS A 325 -18.66 -28.90 2.80
CA HIS A 325 -19.95 -28.71 2.16
C HIS A 325 -20.18 -27.24 1.79
N ARG A 326 -19.83 -26.31 2.69
CA ARG A 326 -19.89 -24.86 2.41
C ARG A 326 -19.11 -24.51 1.14
N SER A 327 -17.85 -24.93 1.04
CA SER A 327 -16.97 -24.53 -0.07
C SER A 327 -17.37 -25.15 -1.40
N LYS A 328 -17.84 -26.42 -1.42
CA LYS A 328 -18.22 -27.13 -2.65
C LYS A 328 -19.64 -26.82 -3.13
N GLU A 329 -20.61 -26.74 -2.22
CA GLU A 329 -22.04 -26.78 -2.59
C GLU A 329 -22.78 -25.45 -2.38
N VAL A 330 -22.28 -24.60 -1.48
CA VAL A 330 -22.97 -23.37 -1.07
C VAL A 330 -22.34 -22.14 -1.71
N VAL A 331 -21.02 -21.95 -1.53
CA VAL A 331 -20.34 -20.74 -1.98
C VAL A 331 -20.42 -20.55 -3.51
N PRO A 332 -20.22 -21.57 -4.37
CA PRO A 332 -20.32 -21.38 -5.81
C PRO A 332 -21.67 -20.81 -6.27
N LYS A 333 -22.78 -21.25 -5.65
CA LYS A 333 -24.12 -20.72 -5.93
C LYS A 333 -24.27 -19.28 -5.45
N ARG A 334 -23.78 -18.99 -4.24
CA ARG A 334 -23.84 -17.63 -3.66
C ARG A 334 -23.00 -16.63 -4.45
N ILE A 335 -21.88 -17.05 -5.03
CA ILE A 335 -21.04 -16.21 -5.89
C ILE A 335 -21.84 -15.72 -7.09
N LEU A 336 -22.47 -16.63 -7.83
CA LEU A 336 -23.30 -16.27 -9.00
C LEU A 336 -24.47 -15.36 -8.61
N GLN A 337 -25.14 -15.65 -7.50
CA GLN A 337 -26.25 -14.84 -6.99
C GLN A 337 -25.79 -13.44 -6.55
N MET A 338 -24.62 -13.34 -5.91
CA MET A 338 -24.06 -12.07 -5.45
C MET A 338 -23.57 -11.22 -6.63
N GLU A 339 -22.92 -11.83 -7.63
CA GLU A 339 -22.54 -11.16 -8.88
C GLU A 339 -23.76 -10.54 -9.56
N GLU A 340 -24.87 -11.29 -9.67
CA GLU A 340 -26.12 -10.81 -10.25
C GLU A 340 -26.76 -9.69 -9.42
N ALA A 341 -26.79 -9.82 -8.09
CA ALA A 341 -27.32 -8.80 -7.20
C ALA A 341 -26.53 -7.48 -7.30
N ILE A 342 -25.20 -7.56 -7.41
CA ILE A 342 -24.33 -6.41 -7.65
C ILE A 342 -24.61 -5.79 -9.02
N ARG A 343 -24.64 -6.61 -10.07
CA ARG A 343 -24.87 -6.15 -11.46
C ARG A 343 -26.19 -5.40 -11.60
N THR A 344 -27.25 -5.86 -10.95
CA THR A 344 -28.61 -5.31 -11.04
C THR A 344 -28.97 -4.31 -9.93
N ARG A 345 -28.07 -4.06 -8.99
CA ARG A 345 -28.32 -3.24 -7.79
C ARG A 345 -29.52 -3.75 -6.95
N ASP A 346 -29.73 -5.07 -6.90
CA ASP A 346 -30.75 -5.71 -6.08
C ASP A 346 -30.29 -5.78 -4.62
N PHE A 347 -30.55 -4.68 -3.89
CA PHE A 347 -30.18 -4.58 -2.48
C PHE A 347 -30.81 -5.67 -1.60
N PRO A 348 -32.11 -6.01 -1.72
CA PRO A 348 -32.69 -7.12 -0.96
C PRO A 348 -31.93 -8.45 -1.12
N SER A 349 -31.56 -8.84 -2.34
CA SER A 349 -30.80 -10.08 -2.56
C SER A 349 -29.36 -9.96 -2.05
N PHE A 350 -28.70 -8.82 -2.32
CA PHE A 350 -27.37 -8.52 -1.78
C PHE A 350 -27.33 -8.64 -0.25
N ALA A 351 -28.27 -7.98 0.43
CA ALA A 351 -28.33 -7.93 1.88
C ALA A 351 -28.55 -9.31 2.49
N ARG A 352 -29.51 -10.08 1.96
CA ARG A 352 -29.73 -11.47 2.39
C ARG A 352 -28.46 -12.30 2.24
N LEU A 353 -27.81 -12.26 1.07
CA LEU A 353 -26.61 -13.04 0.79
C LEU A 353 -25.45 -12.68 1.71
N ALA A 354 -25.20 -11.39 1.92
CA ALA A 354 -24.14 -10.91 2.81
C ALA A 354 -24.35 -11.37 4.27
N CYS A 355 -25.59 -11.29 4.77
CA CYS A 355 -25.94 -11.75 6.12
C CYS A 355 -25.79 -13.27 6.26
N VAL A 356 -26.38 -14.06 5.35
CA VAL A 356 -26.35 -15.53 5.45
C VAL A 356 -24.95 -16.11 5.24
N ASP A 357 -24.10 -15.45 4.45
CA ASP A 357 -22.73 -15.89 4.26
C ASP A 357 -21.83 -15.54 5.46
N SER A 358 -22.05 -14.36 6.07
CA SER A 358 -21.45 -14.02 7.36
C SER A 358 -21.82 -15.05 8.43
N ASN A 359 -23.10 -15.35 8.60
CA ASN A 359 -23.58 -16.29 9.62
C ASN A 359 -23.01 -17.70 9.40
N GLN A 360 -22.98 -18.18 8.16
CA GLN A 360 -22.44 -19.51 7.87
C GLN A 360 -20.91 -19.59 8.02
N PHE A 361 -20.19 -18.50 7.77
CA PHE A 361 -18.76 -18.41 8.10
C PHE A 361 -18.53 -18.59 9.60
N HIS A 362 -19.27 -17.88 10.45
CA HIS A 362 -19.17 -18.05 11.91
C HIS A 362 -19.70 -19.41 12.39
N ALA A 363 -20.67 -20.02 11.69
CA ALA A 363 -21.10 -21.38 11.99
C ALA A 363 -19.99 -22.41 11.73
N VAL A 364 -19.19 -22.25 10.67
CA VAL A 364 -18.00 -23.08 10.44
C VAL A 364 -16.94 -22.86 11.52
N CYS A 365 -16.75 -21.62 11.97
CA CYS A 365 -15.85 -21.33 13.09
C CYS A 365 -16.29 -22.06 14.36
N LEU A 366 -17.60 -22.10 14.63
CA LEU A 366 -18.19 -22.84 15.76
C LEU A 366 -18.07 -24.37 15.60
N ASP A 367 -18.11 -24.89 14.36
CA ASP A 367 -17.93 -26.31 14.03
C ASP A 367 -16.45 -26.76 14.01
N THR A 368 -15.52 -25.83 14.17
CA THR A 368 -14.08 -26.14 14.30
C THR A 368 -13.79 -26.76 15.66
N SER A 369 -12.74 -27.59 15.78
CA SER A 369 -12.33 -28.21 17.05
C SER A 369 -10.88 -27.84 17.42
N PRO A 370 -10.64 -27.03 18.47
CA PRO A 370 -11.63 -26.40 19.35
C PRO A 370 -12.47 -25.32 18.63
N PRO A 371 -13.67 -24.99 19.15
CA PRO A 371 -14.55 -24.00 18.54
C PRO A 371 -13.93 -22.60 18.58
N ILE A 372 -14.11 -21.86 17.49
CA ILE A 372 -13.62 -20.49 17.34
C ILE A 372 -14.79 -19.52 17.49
N PHE A 373 -14.70 -18.64 18.49
CA PHE A 373 -15.69 -17.60 18.75
C PHE A 373 -15.14 -16.22 18.37
N TYR A 374 -15.64 -15.66 17.29
CA TYR A 374 -15.29 -14.29 16.87
C TYR A 374 -16.34 -13.26 17.27
N MET A 375 -17.62 -13.59 17.13
CA MET A 375 -18.74 -12.75 17.55
C MET A 375 -18.94 -12.85 19.06
N ASN A 376 -19.28 -11.73 19.69
CA ASN A 376 -19.64 -11.66 21.11
C ASN A 376 -21.11 -11.22 21.28
N ASP A 377 -21.55 -11.03 22.52
CA ASP A 377 -22.93 -10.62 22.81
C ASP A 377 -23.33 -9.32 22.11
N THR A 378 -22.43 -8.33 22.04
CA THR A 378 -22.68 -7.08 21.31
C THR A 378 -22.90 -7.33 19.82
N SER A 379 -22.09 -8.20 19.19
CA SER A 379 -22.30 -8.62 17.80
C SER A 379 -23.71 -9.20 17.59
N HIS A 380 -24.14 -10.09 18.48
CA HIS A 380 -25.47 -10.71 18.40
C HIS A 380 -26.61 -9.71 18.65
N ARG A 381 -26.42 -8.72 19.54
CA ARG A 381 -27.39 -7.63 19.75
C ARG A 381 -27.55 -6.79 18.49
N ILE A 382 -26.45 -6.41 17.84
CA ILE A 382 -26.47 -5.67 16.57
C ILE A 382 -27.26 -6.47 15.52
N ILE A 383 -26.97 -7.76 15.34
CA ILE A 383 -27.72 -8.63 14.42
C ILE A 383 -29.22 -8.58 14.73
N ASN A 384 -29.60 -8.78 16.00
CA ASN A 384 -31.01 -8.79 16.42
C ASN A 384 -31.72 -7.46 16.10
N TYR A 385 -31.08 -6.32 16.35
CA TYR A 385 -31.66 -5.02 16.04
C TYR A 385 -31.83 -4.80 14.54
N MET A 386 -30.83 -5.14 13.72
CA MET A 386 -30.93 -5.01 12.26
C MET A 386 -31.99 -5.93 11.66
N GLU A 387 -32.07 -7.16 12.16
CA GLU A 387 -33.09 -8.14 11.77
C GLU A 387 -34.51 -7.69 12.15
N LYS A 388 -34.70 -7.10 13.34
CA LYS A 388 -35.98 -6.53 13.75
C LYS A 388 -36.39 -5.37 12.85
N TRP A 389 -35.45 -4.46 12.55
CA TRP A 389 -35.72 -3.33 11.67
C TRP A 389 -36.08 -3.77 10.25
N ASN A 390 -35.28 -4.66 9.64
CA ASN A 390 -35.58 -5.20 8.31
C ASN A 390 -36.95 -5.90 8.24
N ARG A 391 -37.35 -6.62 9.30
CA ARG A 391 -38.68 -7.24 9.37
C ARG A 391 -39.81 -6.21 9.49
N PHE A 392 -39.60 -5.16 10.28
CA PHE A 392 -40.58 -4.09 10.44
C PHE A 392 -40.85 -3.36 9.11
N GLU A 393 -39.80 -3.10 8.32
CA GLU A 393 -39.90 -2.44 7.01
C GLU A 393 -40.40 -3.37 5.88
N GLY A 394 -40.53 -4.68 6.14
CA GLY A 394 -40.93 -5.70 5.17
C GLY A 394 -39.91 -5.98 4.05
N THR A 395 -38.91 -5.11 3.88
CA THR A 395 -37.81 -5.26 2.92
C THR A 395 -36.48 -4.90 3.58
N PRO A 396 -35.36 -5.58 3.24
CA PRO A 396 -34.07 -5.27 3.83
C PRO A 396 -33.63 -3.84 3.56
N GLN A 397 -33.38 -3.07 4.62
CA GLN A 397 -32.78 -1.73 4.59
C GLN A 397 -31.27 -1.78 4.86
N VAL A 398 -30.84 -2.73 5.70
CA VAL A 398 -29.45 -2.91 6.11
C VAL A 398 -29.02 -4.37 5.99
N ALA A 399 -27.81 -4.58 5.46
CA ALA A 399 -27.09 -5.84 5.58
C ALA A 399 -26.08 -5.75 6.73
N TYR A 400 -25.82 -6.86 7.43
CA TYR A 400 -24.71 -6.96 8.37
C TYR A 400 -23.73 -8.03 7.90
N THR A 401 -22.45 -7.83 8.21
CA THR A 401 -21.43 -8.83 7.99
C THR A 401 -20.30 -8.69 9.01
N PHE A 402 -19.75 -9.82 9.43
CA PHE A 402 -18.72 -9.91 10.45
C PHE A 402 -17.55 -10.72 9.89
N ASP A 403 -16.33 -10.20 10.03
CA ASP A 403 -15.10 -10.93 9.72
C ASP A 403 -14.61 -11.70 10.96
N ALA A 404 -13.31 -12.03 11.02
CA ALA A 404 -12.71 -12.71 12.16
C ALA A 404 -12.56 -11.78 13.38
N GLY A 405 -13.67 -11.35 13.97
CA GLY A 405 -13.75 -10.53 15.18
C GLY A 405 -15.19 -10.02 15.43
N PRO A 406 -15.42 -9.29 16.53
CA PRO A 406 -16.77 -8.91 16.95
C PRO A 406 -17.33 -7.66 16.24
N ASN A 407 -16.50 -6.98 15.44
CA ASN A 407 -16.86 -5.70 14.82
C ASN A 407 -17.87 -5.93 13.69
N ALA A 408 -18.97 -5.19 13.75
CA ALA A 408 -20.04 -5.28 12.76
C ALA A 408 -19.76 -4.32 11.62
N VAL A 409 -19.84 -4.81 10.38
CA VAL A 409 -19.93 -3.95 9.20
C VAL A 409 -21.38 -3.95 8.73
N LEU A 410 -21.99 -2.78 8.71
CA LEU A 410 -23.39 -2.57 8.36
C LEU A 410 -23.44 -1.81 7.04
N ILE A 411 -24.16 -2.36 6.05
CA ILE A 411 -24.26 -1.77 4.72
C ILE A 411 -25.71 -1.31 4.56
N ALA A 412 -25.92 0.00 4.55
CA ALA A 412 -27.20 0.64 4.32
C ALA A 412 -27.44 0.82 2.81
N ARG A 413 -28.70 0.63 2.38
CA ARG A 413 -29.11 0.73 0.98
C ARG A 413 -28.83 2.09 0.35
N ASN A 414 -28.98 3.16 1.14
CA ASN A 414 -28.76 4.53 0.71
C ASN A 414 -28.42 5.43 1.90
N ARG A 415 -28.13 6.71 1.62
CA ARG A 415 -27.77 7.72 2.62
C ARG A 415 -28.88 8.01 3.65
N GLU A 416 -30.15 8.03 3.23
CA GLU A 416 -31.28 8.25 4.14
C GLU A 416 -31.37 7.12 5.18
N VAL A 417 -31.30 5.87 4.72
CA VAL A 417 -31.26 4.69 5.59
C VAL A 417 -30.03 4.72 6.49
N ALA A 418 -28.89 5.22 6.02
CA ALA A 418 -27.68 5.33 6.84
C ALA A 418 -27.84 6.30 8.01
N SER A 419 -28.51 7.44 7.81
CA SER A 419 -28.83 8.39 8.89
C SER A 419 -29.74 7.76 9.93
N LEU A 420 -30.79 7.05 9.48
CA LEU A 420 -31.70 6.29 10.34
C LEU A 420 -31.03 5.13 11.07
N LEU A 421 -30.07 4.46 10.41
CA LEU A 421 -29.24 3.42 11.00
C LEU A 421 -28.38 4.01 12.12
N LEU A 422 -27.72 5.14 11.86
CA LEU A 422 -26.84 5.78 12.85
C LEU A 422 -27.63 6.24 14.09
N GLN A 423 -28.84 6.79 13.92
CA GLN A 423 -29.73 7.10 15.05
C GLN A 423 -30.04 5.85 15.89
N ARG A 424 -30.42 4.74 15.25
CA ARG A 424 -30.67 3.47 15.96
C ARG A 424 -29.45 2.98 16.71
N LEU A 425 -28.28 3.01 16.06
CA LEU A 425 -27.03 2.59 16.68
C LEU A 425 -26.67 3.45 17.89
N LEU A 426 -26.80 4.79 17.78
CA LEU A 426 -26.55 5.70 18.90
C LEU A 426 -27.59 5.56 20.02
N PHE A 427 -28.83 5.22 19.70
CA PHE A 427 -29.85 4.92 20.70
C PHE A 427 -29.52 3.64 21.48
N PHE A 428 -29.20 2.54 20.78
CA PHE A 428 -28.91 1.25 21.41
C PHE A 428 -27.54 1.17 22.06
N PHE A 429 -26.55 1.86 21.49
CA PHE A 429 -25.15 1.86 21.92
C PHE A 429 -24.68 3.32 22.06
N PRO A 430 -25.20 4.06 23.06
CA PRO A 430 -24.70 5.39 23.32
C PRO A 430 -23.25 5.31 23.80
N PRO A 431 -22.43 6.35 23.57
CA PRO A 431 -21.09 6.38 24.14
C PRO A 431 -21.16 6.56 25.67
N LEU A 432 -20.02 6.40 26.33
CA LEU A 432 -19.88 6.72 27.75
C LEU A 432 -20.03 8.24 27.97
N PRO A 433 -20.42 8.70 29.18
CA PRO A 433 -20.45 10.12 29.52
C PRO A 433 -19.13 10.82 29.18
N ASP A 434 -19.21 12.10 28.81
CA ASP A 434 -18.08 12.96 28.43
C ASP A 434 -17.28 12.53 27.17
N THR A 435 -17.77 11.55 26.42
CA THR A 435 -17.18 11.17 25.13
C THR A 435 -17.42 12.26 24.09
N ASP A 436 -16.35 12.67 23.40
CA ASP A 436 -16.45 13.56 22.25
C ASP A 436 -17.08 12.83 21.05
N MET A 437 -18.21 13.34 20.54
CA MET A 437 -18.91 12.77 19.39
C MET A 437 -18.03 12.73 18.13
N ASP A 438 -17.11 13.66 17.99
CA ASP A 438 -16.16 13.70 16.87
C ASP A 438 -15.11 12.58 16.92
N SER A 439 -14.93 11.97 18.10
CA SER A 439 -14.11 10.77 18.31
C SER A 439 -14.94 9.48 18.25
N TYR A 440 -16.24 9.57 18.55
CA TYR A 440 -17.15 8.43 18.57
C TYR A 440 -17.73 8.10 17.19
N VAL A 441 -17.83 9.07 16.28
CA VAL A 441 -18.25 8.84 14.89
C VAL A 441 -17.23 9.44 13.93
N LEU A 442 -16.61 8.56 13.16
CA LEU A 442 -15.46 8.85 12.32
C LEU A 442 -15.80 8.63 10.84
N GLY A 443 -14.88 9.00 9.96
CA GLY A 443 -15.08 8.92 8.51
C GLY A 443 -15.98 10.04 8.00
N ASP A 444 -17.03 9.71 7.24
CA ASP A 444 -17.98 10.71 6.72
C ASP A 444 -18.90 11.25 7.83
N LYS A 445 -18.40 12.27 8.54
CA LYS A 445 -19.11 12.96 9.63
C LYS A 445 -20.37 13.70 9.18
N THR A 446 -20.58 13.88 7.87
CA THR A 446 -21.80 14.53 7.40
C THR A 446 -23.04 13.66 7.63
N ILE A 447 -22.90 12.34 7.69
CA ILE A 447 -24.00 11.41 8.05
C ILE A 447 -24.48 11.64 9.49
N LEU A 448 -23.58 11.99 10.42
CA LEU A 448 -23.96 12.34 11.79
C LEU A 448 -24.85 13.60 11.82
N LYS A 449 -24.54 14.58 10.96
CA LYS A 449 -25.35 15.80 10.81
C LYS A 449 -26.71 15.49 10.19
N ASP A 450 -26.76 14.63 9.17
CA ASP A 450 -28.00 14.19 8.54
C ASP A 450 -28.90 13.38 9.50
N ALA A 451 -28.28 12.67 10.45
CA ALA A 451 -28.96 12.01 11.56
C ALA A 451 -29.50 13.00 12.61
N GLY A 452 -29.27 14.31 12.48
CA GLY A 452 -29.76 15.33 13.42
C GLY A 452 -29.06 15.33 14.78
N VAL A 453 -27.91 14.65 14.91
CA VAL A 453 -27.16 14.52 16.16
C VAL A 453 -25.95 15.45 16.13
N LYS A 454 -25.83 16.35 17.11
CA LYS A 454 -24.68 17.27 17.24
C LYS A 454 -23.95 17.11 18.56
N SER A 455 -24.63 16.58 19.57
CA SER A 455 -24.14 16.50 20.94
C SER A 455 -24.69 15.26 21.65
N MET A 456 -24.12 14.97 22.81
CA MET A 456 -24.61 13.90 23.68
C MET A 456 -26.07 14.09 24.10
N LYS A 457 -26.53 15.33 24.27
CA LYS A 457 -27.94 15.63 24.61
C LYS A 457 -28.88 15.16 23.51
N ASP A 458 -28.46 15.26 22.25
CA ASP A 458 -29.27 14.80 21.13
C ASP A 458 -29.37 13.28 21.12
N VAL A 459 -28.26 12.57 21.43
CA VAL A 459 -28.25 11.10 21.59
C VAL A 459 -29.18 10.66 22.72
N GLU A 460 -29.14 11.33 23.86
CA GLU A 460 -30.01 11.05 25.00
C GLU A 460 -31.49 11.22 24.64
N ALA A 461 -31.81 12.25 23.87
CA ALA A 461 -33.14 12.62 23.41
C ALA A 461 -33.66 11.80 22.21
N LEU A 462 -32.85 10.90 21.62
CA LEU A 462 -33.31 10.06 20.52
C LEU A 462 -34.52 9.21 20.93
N PRO A 463 -35.61 9.22 20.13
CA PRO A 463 -36.78 8.41 20.41
C PRO A 463 -36.47 6.92 20.27
N SER A 464 -37.26 6.09 20.95
CA SER A 464 -37.19 4.65 20.76
C SER A 464 -37.48 4.28 19.30
N PRO A 465 -36.70 3.38 18.67
CA PRO A 465 -37.00 2.92 17.32
C PRO A 465 -38.42 2.31 17.22
N PRO A 466 -39.17 2.59 16.14
CA PRO A 466 -40.58 2.20 16.00
C PRO A 466 -40.79 0.68 15.95
N GLU A 467 -39.76 -0.08 15.57
CA GLU A 467 -39.80 -1.55 15.55
C GLU A 467 -39.78 -2.19 16.96
N LEU A 468 -39.54 -1.42 18.02
CA LEU A 468 -39.63 -1.89 19.40
C LEU A 468 -41.07 -1.73 19.91
N LYS A 469 -41.72 -2.84 20.28
CA LYS A 469 -43.06 -2.81 20.91
C LYS A 469 -42.98 -2.19 22.31
N ASP A 470 -44.01 -1.43 22.68
CA ASP A 470 -44.11 -0.63 23.93
C ASP A 470 -43.92 -1.40 25.27
N ASN A 471 -43.83 -2.74 25.26
CA ASN A 471 -43.84 -3.58 26.47
C ASN A 471 -42.48 -4.19 26.85
N VAL A 472 -41.37 -3.81 26.21
CA VAL A 472 -40.02 -4.25 26.63
C VAL A 472 -39.16 -3.01 26.87
N PRO A 473 -38.67 -2.76 28.10
CA PRO A 473 -37.69 -1.70 28.34
C PRO A 473 -36.53 -1.87 27.37
N SER A 474 -36.32 -0.89 26.50
CA SER A 474 -35.22 -0.92 25.56
C SER A 474 -33.92 -0.68 26.32
N GLN A 475 -33.23 -1.77 26.63
CA GLN A 475 -31.93 -1.69 27.30
C GLN A 475 -30.94 -1.02 26.34
N ARG A 476 -30.45 0.16 26.74
CA ARG A 476 -29.31 0.84 26.11
C ARG A 476 -28.02 0.26 26.68
N HIS A 477 -27.02 0.08 25.83
CA HIS A 477 -25.78 -0.62 26.12
C HIS A 477 -24.60 0.33 26.00
N ALA A 478 -24.52 1.28 26.93
CA ALA A 478 -23.53 2.34 26.89
C ALA A 478 -22.10 1.77 26.95
N GLY A 479 -21.25 2.16 26.00
CA GLY A 479 -19.84 1.73 25.95
C GLY A 479 -19.57 0.33 25.38
N ASP A 480 -20.60 -0.44 25.01
CA ASP A 480 -20.42 -1.76 24.35
C ASP A 480 -19.85 -1.63 22.93
N VAL A 481 -19.98 -0.44 22.32
CA VAL A 481 -19.32 -0.06 21.06
C VAL A 481 -18.36 1.09 21.37
N SER A 482 -17.09 0.93 21.01
CA SER A 482 -16.04 1.93 21.21
C SER A 482 -16.21 3.17 20.35
N TYR A 483 -16.57 3.00 19.07
CA TYR A 483 -16.88 4.07 18.13
C TYR A 483 -17.44 3.48 16.83
N PHE A 484 -17.94 4.36 15.96
CA PHE A 484 -18.42 4.06 14.63
C PHE A 484 -17.54 4.69 13.55
N ILE A 485 -17.44 4.03 12.39
CA ILE A 485 -16.79 4.58 11.19
C ILE A 485 -17.79 4.56 10.05
N CYS A 486 -18.15 5.74 9.54
CA CYS A 486 -19.01 5.91 8.38
C CYS A 486 -18.15 6.03 7.11
N THR A 487 -18.43 5.21 6.10
CA THR A 487 -17.70 5.18 4.83
C THR A 487 -18.62 4.72 3.69
N ARG A 488 -18.06 4.49 2.52
CA ARG A 488 -18.76 4.11 1.28
C ARG A 488 -17.88 3.18 0.43
N PRO A 489 -18.43 2.56 -0.63
CA PRO A 489 -17.61 1.93 -1.66
C PRO A 489 -16.55 2.91 -2.20
N GLY A 490 -15.32 2.43 -2.32
CA GLY A 490 -14.15 3.24 -2.65
C GLY A 490 -13.40 2.76 -3.88
N ARG A 491 -12.59 3.67 -4.44
CA ARG A 491 -11.64 3.37 -5.52
C ARG A 491 -10.52 2.43 -5.08
N GLY A 492 -9.79 1.88 -6.05
CA GLY A 492 -8.58 1.08 -5.82
C GLY A 492 -7.36 1.89 -5.33
N PRO A 493 -6.17 1.27 -5.28
CA PRO A 493 -4.96 1.92 -4.81
C PRO A 493 -4.49 3.04 -5.75
N VAL A 494 -3.84 4.05 -5.17
CA VAL A 494 -3.37 5.24 -5.90
C VAL A 494 -1.94 5.62 -5.49
N LEU A 495 -1.24 6.28 -6.42
CA LEU A 495 0.02 6.95 -6.12
C LEU A 495 -0.25 8.31 -5.45
N LEU A 496 0.57 8.65 -4.47
CA LEU A 496 0.54 9.95 -3.82
C LEU A 496 1.68 10.81 -4.39
N ALA A 497 1.32 11.84 -5.15
CA ALA A 497 2.28 12.75 -5.79
C ALA A 497 2.88 13.77 -4.81
N ASP A 498 2.16 14.09 -3.73
CA ASP A 498 2.65 15.01 -2.70
C ASP A 498 3.72 14.32 -1.83
N GLU A 499 4.98 14.71 -2.01
CA GLU A 499 6.12 14.21 -1.23
C GLU A 499 6.00 14.49 0.28
N SER A 500 5.15 15.44 0.69
CA SER A 500 4.86 15.70 2.10
C SER A 500 4.26 14.46 2.79
N GLN A 501 3.50 13.65 2.04
CA GLN A 501 2.82 12.43 2.50
C GLN A 501 3.74 11.21 2.54
N ALA A 502 4.96 11.29 1.98
CA ALA A 502 5.92 10.19 2.05
C ALA A 502 6.29 9.89 3.52
N LEU A 503 6.41 8.62 3.87
CA LEU A 503 6.75 8.14 5.21
C LEU A 503 8.26 8.01 5.44
N LEU A 504 9.05 7.99 4.36
CA LEU A 504 10.53 7.97 4.40
C LEU A 504 11.09 9.35 4.09
N HIS A 505 12.26 9.67 4.67
CA HIS A 505 12.97 10.90 4.40
C HIS A 505 13.69 10.81 3.04
N PRO A 506 13.53 11.81 2.13
CA PRO A 506 13.99 11.73 0.75
C PRO A 506 15.50 11.58 0.58
N LYS A 507 16.30 12.00 1.57
CA LYS A 507 17.77 11.88 1.52
C LYS A 507 18.34 10.64 2.18
N THR A 508 17.66 10.10 3.20
CA THR A 508 18.22 9.01 4.02
C THR A 508 17.51 7.69 3.79
N GLY A 509 16.30 7.71 3.23
CA GLY A 509 15.45 6.52 3.11
C GLY A 509 15.02 5.92 4.45
N LEU A 510 15.16 6.65 5.56
CA LEU A 510 14.72 6.21 6.89
C LEU A 510 13.38 6.86 7.24
N PRO A 511 12.58 6.27 8.15
CA PRO A 511 11.30 6.84 8.56
C PRO A 511 11.43 8.31 8.98
N LYS A 512 10.54 9.17 8.48
CA LYS A 512 10.39 10.52 9.02
C LYS A 512 10.05 10.41 10.50
N LYS A 513 10.52 11.36 11.34
CA LYS A 513 10.12 11.42 12.75
C LYS A 513 8.59 11.54 12.81
N TRP A 514 7.95 10.54 13.41
CA TRP A 514 6.51 10.50 13.63
C TRP A 514 6.15 11.58 14.64
N THR A 515 5.78 12.77 14.15
CA THR A 515 5.06 13.72 14.99
C THR A 515 3.59 13.34 14.96
N SER A 516 3.00 13.10 16.13
CA SER A 516 1.59 12.72 16.32
C SER A 516 0.57 13.65 15.64
N LYS A 517 1.01 14.80 15.12
CA LYS A 517 0.18 15.77 14.38
C LYS A 517 0.13 15.59 12.86
N ARG A 518 1.04 14.84 12.22
CA ARG A 518 1.21 14.87 10.74
C ARG A 518 0.32 13.92 9.96
N ILE A 519 -0.17 12.87 10.60
CA ILE A 519 -1.05 11.88 9.98
C ILE A 519 -2.08 11.63 11.06
N GLY A 520 -3.36 11.85 10.75
CA GLY A 520 -4.46 11.77 11.73
C GLY A 520 -4.20 10.60 12.68
N ASN A 521 -4.22 10.90 13.99
CA ASN A 521 -3.94 9.91 15.03
C ASN A 521 -4.60 8.58 14.62
N PRO A 522 -3.90 7.44 14.75
CA PRO A 522 -4.56 6.16 14.56
C PRO A 522 -5.80 6.22 15.43
N ILE A 523 -6.96 6.02 14.80
CA ILE A 523 -8.25 6.07 15.45
C ILE A 523 -8.14 5.20 16.70
N GLY A 524 -8.13 5.84 17.88
CA GLY A 524 -7.75 5.22 19.16
C GLY A 524 -8.81 4.27 19.67
#